data_AF-A0A3A3GUL4-F1
#
_entry.id   AF-A0A3A3GUL4-F1
#
_cell.length_a   1.000
_cell.length_b   1.000
_cell.length_c   1.000
_cell.angle_alpha   90.00
_cell.angle_beta   90.00
_cell.angle_gamma   90.00
#
_symmetry.space_group_name_H-M   'P 1'
#
loop_
_entity.id
_entity.type
_entity.pdbx_description
1 polymer ?
#
loop_
_entity_poly.entity_id
_entity_poly.type
_entity_poly.pdbx_seq_one_letter_code
_entity_poly.pdbx_strand_id
1 'polypeptide(L)'
;MCAGPRCGSPSWKRLFFREQPWRDEISSIGTTDSVALRLTLRECIQKLSYAEREIIVLHYFQDWPIADISAVLGQPVGTVKSRLSRARRKLERILKESGWEHE
;
A
#
# COMPACT_ATOMS: atom_id res chain seq x y z
N MET A 1 1.13 17.22 -32.34
CA MET A 1 1.09 15.78 -32.70
C MET A 1 1.58 14.99 -31.49
N CYS A 2 0.68 14.23 -30.85
CA CYS A 2 0.94 13.53 -29.59
C CYS A 2 1.92 12.37 -29.84
N ALA A 3 3.09 12.43 -29.19
CA ALA A 3 4.11 11.41 -29.28
C ALA A 3 3.69 10.16 -28.48
N GLY A 4 3.40 9.09 -29.23
CA GLY A 4 3.62 7.66 -28.96
C GLY A 4 3.54 7.11 -27.51
N PRO A 5 2.89 5.95 -27.31
CA PRO A 5 2.84 5.29 -26.01
C PRO A 5 4.23 4.79 -25.58
N ARG A 6 4.92 5.55 -24.74
CA ARG A 6 6.05 5.06 -23.94
C ARG A 6 5.49 4.30 -22.75
N CYS A 7 5.60 2.97 -22.79
CA CYS A 7 6.13 2.15 -21.68
C CYS A 7 5.95 0.66 -22.03
N GLY A 8 7.08 -0.02 -22.23
CA GLY A 8 7.14 -1.46 -22.36
C GLY A 8 6.49 -2.14 -21.16
N SER A 9 5.57 -3.05 -21.43
CA SER A 9 4.98 -3.93 -20.44
C SER A 9 6.06 -4.78 -19.79
N PRO A 10 6.39 -4.59 -18.50
CA PRO A 10 7.35 -5.46 -17.86
C PRO A 10 6.66 -6.77 -17.46
N SER A 11 7.43 -7.86 -17.56
CA SER A 11 7.12 -9.29 -17.42
C SER A 11 6.33 -9.74 -16.16
N TRP A 12 6.01 -8.84 -15.23
CA TRP A 12 5.33 -9.17 -13.98
C TRP A 12 3.83 -9.51 -14.13
N LYS A 13 3.21 -9.17 -15.28
CA LYS A 13 1.83 -9.58 -15.63
C LYS A 13 1.62 -11.10 -15.56
N ARG A 14 2.67 -11.90 -15.77
CA ARG A 14 2.60 -13.36 -15.77
C ARG A 14 2.72 -13.98 -14.35
N LEU A 15 3.10 -13.20 -13.34
CA LEU A 15 3.32 -13.67 -11.97
C LEU A 15 2.27 -13.18 -10.96
N PHE A 16 1.59 -12.05 -11.21
CA PHE A 16 0.68 -11.44 -10.23
C PHE A 16 -0.81 -11.42 -10.64
N PHE A 17 -1.14 -11.94 -11.82
CA PHE A 17 -2.50 -11.97 -12.37
C PHE A 17 -3.08 -13.39 -12.40
N ARG A 18 -2.79 -14.17 -11.35
CA ARG A 18 -3.52 -15.38 -11.02
C ARG A 18 -3.87 -15.28 -9.54
N GLU A 19 -5.07 -14.76 -9.29
CA GLU A 19 -5.77 -14.73 -7.99
C GLU A 19 -5.18 -13.79 -6.92
N GLN A 20 -6.00 -12.86 -6.43
CA GLN A 20 -5.75 -12.17 -5.16
C GLN A 20 -7.09 -12.08 -4.40
N PRO A 21 -7.47 -13.14 -3.67
CA PRO A 21 -8.53 -13.10 -2.67
C PRO A 21 -7.98 -12.48 -1.38
N TRP A 22 -7.57 -11.21 -1.44
CA TRP A 22 -6.95 -10.48 -0.32
C TRP A 22 -7.95 -9.52 0.35
N ARG A 23 -9.20 -9.95 0.52
CA ARG A 23 -10.26 -9.14 1.15
C ARG A 23 -10.71 -9.68 2.53
N ASP A 24 -10.41 -10.93 2.87
CA ASP A 24 -11.18 -11.60 3.94
C ASP A 24 -10.47 -11.86 5.28
N GLU A 25 -9.16 -11.57 5.44
CA GLU A 25 -8.40 -12.07 6.61
C GLU A 25 -8.06 -11.03 7.71
N ILE A 26 -8.41 -9.74 7.57
CA ILE A 26 -7.95 -8.68 8.50
C ILE A 26 -9.02 -8.25 9.52
N SER A 27 -10.03 -9.08 9.80
CA SER A 27 -11.09 -8.75 10.77
C SER A 27 -10.75 -9.11 12.23
N SER A 28 -9.56 -9.64 12.52
CA SER A 28 -9.25 -10.21 13.85
C SER A 28 -7.94 -9.71 14.50
N ILE A 29 -7.56 -8.43 14.37
CA ILE A 29 -6.44 -7.88 15.15
C ILE A 29 -6.99 -6.98 16.27
N GLY A 30 -6.84 -7.48 17.50
CA GLY A 30 -7.40 -6.96 18.75
C GLY A 30 -6.77 -5.67 19.31
N THR A 31 -7.40 -5.14 20.35
CA THR A 31 -7.60 -3.70 20.61
C THR A 31 -6.71 -3.05 21.71
N THR A 32 -5.69 -3.69 22.27
CA THR A 32 -5.31 -3.33 23.66
C THR A 32 -4.00 -2.54 23.91
N ASP A 33 -3.25 -2.06 22.92
CA ASP A 33 -2.10 -1.16 23.15
C ASP A 33 -2.22 0.15 22.37
N SER A 34 -3.08 1.07 22.82
CA SER A 34 -3.77 1.91 21.82
C SER A 34 -3.28 3.36 21.61
N VAL A 35 -2.62 4.05 22.54
CA VAL A 35 -2.25 5.47 22.30
C VAL A 35 -0.81 5.64 21.81
N ALA A 36 0.18 5.13 22.55
CA ALA A 36 1.59 5.22 22.15
C ALA A 36 1.81 4.55 20.79
N LEU A 37 1.25 3.36 20.61
CA LEU A 37 1.29 2.61 19.35
C LEU A 37 0.70 3.39 18.16
N ARG A 38 -0.46 4.03 18.37
CA ARG A 38 -1.10 4.86 17.33
C ARG A 38 -0.28 6.10 17.00
N LEU A 39 0.35 6.74 17.99
CA LEU A 39 1.24 7.88 17.78
C LEU A 39 2.48 7.46 16.98
N THR A 40 3.15 6.39 17.38
CA THR A 40 4.32 5.86 16.67
C THR A 40 3.97 5.42 15.26
N LEU A 41 2.86 4.71 15.06
CA LEU A 41 2.39 4.32 13.73
C LEU A 41 2.08 5.55 12.87
N ARG A 42 1.43 6.57 13.43
CA ARG A 42 1.13 7.82 12.71
C ARG A 42 2.42 8.52 12.28
N GLU A 43 3.42 8.60 13.14
CA GLU A 43 4.74 9.16 12.80
C GLU A 43 5.44 8.34 11.72
N CYS A 44 5.34 7.01 11.78
CA CYS A 44 5.89 6.12 10.76
C CYS A 44 5.22 6.35 9.40
N ILE A 45 3.88 6.47 9.37
CA ILE A 45 3.12 6.78 8.17
C ILE A 45 3.46 8.19 7.63
N GLN A 46 3.76 9.14 8.53
CA GLN A 46 4.19 10.48 8.13
C GLN A 46 5.56 10.51 7.42
N LYS A 47 6.42 9.52 7.66
CA LYS A 47 7.70 9.37 6.94
C LYS A 47 7.55 8.82 5.51
N LEU A 48 6.38 8.31 5.14
CA LEU A 48 6.10 7.95 3.74
C LEU A 48 5.83 9.19 2.89
N SER A 49 6.15 9.09 1.59
CA SER A 49 5.80 10.15 0.64
C SER A 49 4.28 10.26 0.51
N TYR A 50 3.80 11.43 0.10
CA TYR A 50 2.36 11.70 -0.04
C TYR A 50 1.65 10.62 -0.88
N ALA A 51 2.21 10.28 -2.05
CA ALA A 51 1.64 9.29 -2.95
C ALA A 51 1.63 7.86 -2.38
N GLU A 52 2.61 7.49 -1.55
CA GLU A 52 2.64 6.19 -0.88
C GLU A 52 1.62 6.14 0.27
N ARG A 53 1.55 7.23 1.04
CA ARG A 53 0.60 7.38 2.15
C ARG A 53 -0.84 7.32 1.66
N GLU A 54 -1.17 8.06 0.61
CA GLU A 54 -2.51 8.12 0.03
C GLU A 54 -3.02 6.72 -0.35
N ILE A 55 -2.20 5.92 -1.03
CA ILE A 55 -2.57 4.54 -1.41
C ILE A 55 -2.74 3.64 -0.18
N ILE A 56 -1.88 3.77 0.84
CA ILE A 56 -2.03 3.01 2.08
C ILE A 56 -3.31 3.41 2.82
N VAL A 57 -3.60 4.71 2.92
CA VAL A 57 -4.79 5.23 3.60
C VAL A 57 -6.06 4.73 2.90
N LEU A 58 -6.14 4.87 1.58
CA LEU A 58 -7.30 4.40 0.82
C LEU A 58 -7.49 2.89 0.96
N HIS A 59 -6.40 2.12 0.90
CA HIS A 59 -6.51 0.66 0.92
C HIS A 59 -6.80 0.07 2.31
N TYR A 60 -6.10 0.53 3.36
CA TYR A 60 -6.19 -0.07 4.71
C TYR A 60 -7.12 0.65 5.67
N PHE A 61 -7.31 1.95 5.51
CA PHE A 61 -8.17 2.73 6.42
C PHE A 61 -9.56 2.95 5.85
N GLN A 62 -9.71 2.89 4.52
CA GLN A 62 -11.02 3.01 3.87
C GLN A 62 -11.48 1.70 3.21
N ASP A 63 -10.67 0.64 3.22
CA ASP A 63 -10.98 -0.66 2.61
C ASP A 63 -11.29 -0.62 1.10
N TRP A 64 -10.74 0.38 0.40
CA TRP A 64 -10.94 0.51 -1.04
C TRP A 64 -10.20 -0.59 -1.80
N PRO A 65 -10.85 -1.23 -2.79
CA PRO A 65 -10.16 -2.13 -3.70
C PRO A 65 -9.17 -1.35 -4.56
N ILE A 66 -8.12 -2.06 -4.99
CA ILE A 66 -7.09 -1.52 -5.89
C ILE A 66 -7.68 -0.99 -7.20
N ALA A 67 -8.79 -1.58 -7.67
CA ALA A 67 -9.50 -1.13 -8.86
C ALA A 67 -10.10 0.29 -8.69
N ASP A 68 -10.72 0.58 -7.55
CA ASP A 68 -11.32 1.88 -7.28
C ASP A 68 -10.24 2.94 -7.03
N ILE A 69 -9.17 2.56 -6.34
CA ILE A 69 -7.98 3.41 -6.16
C ILE A 69 -7.35 3.75 -7.53
N SER A 70 -7.29 2.78 -8.43
CA SER A 70 -6.81 2.96 -9.80
C SER A 70 -7.68 3.93 -10.59
N ALA A 71 -9.01 3.83 -10.46
CA ALA A 71 -9.96 4.72 -11.10
C ALA A 71 -9.86 6.16 -10.57
N VAL A 72 -9.80 6.34 -9.24
CA VAL A 72 -9.76 7.68 -8.63
C VAL A 72 -8.41 8.38 -8.83
N LEU A 73 -7.30 7.65 -8.76
CA LEU A 73 -5.98 8.23 -9.01
C LEU A 73 -5.64 8.36 -10.51
N GLY A 74 -6.49 7.83 -11.41
CA GLY A 74 -6.23 7.81 -12.85
C GLY A 74 -4.97 7.02 -13.24
N GLN A 75 -4.56 6.05 -12.42
CA GLN A 75 -3.33 5.29 -12.62
C GLN A 75 -3.64 3.84 -12.98
N PRO A 76 -2.80 3.16 -13.79
CA PRO A 76 -2.99 1.74 -14.04
C PRO A 76 -2.95 0.92 -12.75
N VAL A 77 -3.81 -0.10 -12.64
CA VAL A 77 -3.83 -1.06 -11.51
C VAL A 77 -2.42 -1.58 -11.18
N GLY A 78 -1.57 -1.78 -12.19
CA GLY A 78 -0.19 -2.20 -11.98
C GLY A 78 0.72 -1.18 -11.33
N THR A 79 0.52 0.09 -11.64
CA THR A 79 1.18 1.20 -10.95
C THR A 79 0.72 1.27 -9.50
N VAL A 80 -0.58 1.13 -9.25
CA VAL A 80 -1.12 1.13 -7.87
C VAL A 80 -0.56 -0.05 -7.07
N LYS A 81 -0.56 -1.26 -7.62
CA LYS A 81 0.03 -2.46 -6.96
C LYS A 81 1.51 -2.29 -6.65
N SER A 82 2.30 -1.83 -7.63
CA SER A 82 3.74 -1.64 -7.43
C SER A 82 4.04 -0.53 -6.42
N ARG A 83 3.27 0.56 -6.43
CA ARG A 83 3.34 1.61 -5.41
C ARG A 83 2.98 1.10 -4.03
N LEU A 84 1.89 0.34 -3.90
CA LEU A 84 1.46 -0.25 -2.63
C LEU A 84 2.51 -1.21 -2.07
N SER A 85 3.14 -2.04 -2.91
CA SER A 85 4.24 -2.92 -2.48
C SER A 85 5.45 -2.11 -1.98
N ARG A 86 5.85 -1.06 -2.70
CA ARG A 86 6.96 -0.18 -2.27
C ARG A 86 6.63 0.54 -0.97
N ALA A 87 5.42 1.08 -0.86
CA ALA A 87 4.93 1.76 0.33
C ALA A 87 4.94 0.81 1.54
N ARG A 88 4.47 -0.43 1.39
CA ARG A 88 4.49 -1.46 2.44
C ARG A 88 5.92 -1.78 2.90
N ARG A 89 6.85 -2.06 1.98
CA ARG A 89 8.26 -2.34 2.32
C ARG A 89 8.92 -1.16 3.03
N LYS A 90 8.59 0.06 2.60
CA LYS A 90 9.10 1.28 3.22
C LYS A 90 8.55 1.45 4.63
N LEU A 91 7.25 1.23 4.81
CA LEU A 91 6.60 1.26 6.13
C LEU A 91 7.19 0.19 7.05
N GLU A 92 7.39 -1.03 6.58
CA GLU A 92 8.03 -2.12 7.34
C GLU A 92 9.43 -1.73 7.82
N ARG A 93 10.26 -1.16 6.93
CA ARG A 93 11.60 -0.66 7.30
C ARG A 93 11.52 0.42 8.38
N ILE A 94 10.61 1.38 8.21
CA ILE A 94 10.43 2.48 9.17
C ILE A 94 9.96 1.94 10.54
N LEU A 95 9.06 0.95 10.55
CA LEU A 95 8.57 0.31 11.77
C LEU A 95 9.70 -0.43 12.50
N LYS A 96 10.51 -1.21 11.78
CA LYS A 96 11.71 -1.88 12.33
C LYS A 96 12.69 -0.86 12.92
N GLU A 97 12.93 0.26 12.24
CA GLU A 97 13.78 1.35 12.75
C GLU A 97 13.22 2.01 14.01
N SER A 98 11.89 2.03 14.18
CA SER A 98 11.24 2.57 15.39
C SER A 98 11.17 1.59 16.57
N GLY A 99 11.82 0.42 16.47
CA GLY A 99 11.84 -0.57 17.55
C GLY A 99 10.57 -1.42 17.65
N TRP A 100 9.77 -1.48 16.58
CA TRP A 100 8.68 -2.45 16.51
C TRP A 100 9.27 -3.84 16.25
N GLU A 101 9.41 -4.63 17.31
CA GLU A 101 9.72 -6.05 17.21
C GLU A 101 8.44 -6.80 16.83
N HIS A 102 8.48 -7.50 15.71
CA HIS A 102 7.42 -8.43 15.32
C HIS A 102 7.77 -9.76 15.98
N GLU A 103 7.14 -10.06 17.11
CA GLU A 103 7.16 -11.41 17.68
C GLU A 103 6.42 -12.40 16.77
#